data_AF-A0A658NPE4-F1
#
_entry.id   AF-A0A658NPE4-F1
#
_cell.length_a   1.000
_cell.length_b   1.000
_cell.length_c   1.000
_cell.angle_alpha   90.00
_cell.angle_beta   90.00
_cell.angle_gamma   90.00
#
_symmetry.space_group_name_H-M   'P 1'
#
loop_
_entity.id
_entity.type
_entity.pdbx_description
1 polymer ?
#
loop_
_entity_poly.entity_id
_entity_poly.type
_entity_poly.pdbx_seq_one_letter_code
_entity_poly.pdbx_strand_id
1 'polypeptide(L)'
;DTLNAKAAIIACEEVFDRQGWRLPVMISGTITDASGRTLSGQTTEAFWNSLSHIRPLSFGLNCALGATQLRPYIAELARIADTHVS
;
A
#
# COMPACT_ATOMS: atom_id res chain seq x y z
N ASP A 1 4.43 -6.99 4.61
CA ASP A 1 5.70 -6.49 5.14
C ASP A 1 6.15 -5.32 4.26
N THR A 2 6.49 -4.19 4.89
CA THR A 2 6.81 -2.94 4.18
C THR A 2 8.18 -2.96 3.52
N LEU A 3 9.15 -3.69 4.07
CA LEU A 3 10.46 -3.88 3.46
C LEU A 3 10.33 -4.66 2.15
N ASN A 4 9.53 -5.73 2.17
CA ASN A 4 9.27 -6.52 0.97
C ASN A 4 8.55 -5.69 -0.11
N ALA A 5 7.59 -4.84 0.28
CA ALA A 5 6.93 -3.93 -0.66
C ALA A 5 7.93 -2.95 -1.29
N LYS A 6 8.85 -2.36 -0.50
CA LYS A 6 9.91 -1.48 -1.03
C LYS A 6 10.86 -2.21 -1.97
N ALA A 7 11.26 -3.43 -1.64
CA ALA A 7 12.11 -4.23 -2.51
C ALA A 7 11.44 -4.52 -3.86
N ALA A 8 10.14 -4.87 -3.84
CA ALA A 8 9.38 -5.08 -5.07
C ALA A 8 9.27 -3.80 -5.92
N ILE A 9 9.05 -2.66 -5.28
CA ILE A 9 9.01 -1.35 -5.96
C ILE A 9 10.36 -1.05 -6.63
N ILE A 10 11.47 -1.21 -5.91
CA ILE A 10 12.82 -0.99 -6.47
C ILE A 10 13.02 -1.87 -7.71
N ALA A 11 12.66 -3.15 -7.62
CA ALA A 11 12.75 -4.06 -8.76
C ALA A 11 11.87 -3.62 -9.95
N CYS A 12 10.67 -3.08 -9.70
CA CYS A 12 9.83 -2.49 -10.74
C CYS A 12 10.49 -1.26 -11.39
N GLU A 13 11.02 -0.33 -10.58
CA GLU A 13 11.72 0.87 -11.10
C GLU A 13 12.92 0.48 -11.98
N GLU A 14 13.73 -0.49 -11.57
CA GLU A 14 14.86 -0.99 -12.38
C GLU A 14 14.41 -1.55 -13.74
N VAL A 15 13.25 -2.22 -13.80
CA VAL A 15 12.69 -2.72 -15.06
C VAL A 15 12.16 -1.56 -15.91
N PHE A 16 11.49 -0.58 -15.31
CA PHE A 16 11.00 0.60 -16.04
C PHE A 16 12.14 1.41 -16.65
N ASP A 17 13.23 1.61 -15.91
CA ASP A 17 14.44 2.29 -16.39
C ASP A 17 15.07 1.55 -17.57
N ARG A 18 15.13 0.21 -17.52
CA ARG A 18 15.66 -0.61 -18.62
C ARG A 18 14.78 -0.62 -19.86
N GLN A 19 13.46 -0.49 -19.70
CA GLN A 19 12.51 -0.54 -20.81
C GLN A 19 12.21 0.85 -21.42
N GLY A 20 12.53 1.93 -20.70
CA GLY A 20 12.27 3.31 -21.13
C GLY A 20 10.81 3.73 -21.04
N TRP A 21 9.96 2.95 -20.36
CA TRP A 21 8.56 3.28 -20.10
C TRP A 21 8.10 2.77 -18.74
N ARG A 22 7.08 3.43 -18.17
CA ARG A 22 6.50 3.12 -16.86
C ARG A 22 5.04 2.74 -17.00
N LEU A 23 4.63 1.68 -16.31
CA LEU A 23 3.22 1.38 -16.08
C LEU A 23 2.75 1.91 -14.72
N PRO A 24 1.46 2.24 -14.56
CA PRO A 24 0.91 2.60 -13.27
C PRO A 24 1.05 1.44 -12.27
N VAL A 25 1.47 1.76 -11.04
CA VAL A 25 1.65 0.78 -9.96
C VAL A 25 0.50 0.89 -8.97
N MET A 26 -0.07 -0.25 -8.58
CA MET A 26 -1.05 -0.34 -7.48
C MET A 26 -0.39 -1.03 -6.30
N ILE A 27 -0.57 -0.49 -5.10
CA ILE A 27 -0.09 -1.12 -3.86
C ILE A 27 -1.29 -1.52 -3.03
N SER A 28 -1.33 -2.78 -2.61
CA SER A 28 -2.31 -3.26 -1.65
C SER A 28 -1.60 -3.93 -0.47
N GLY A 29 -1.92 -3.47 0.74
CA GLY A 29 -1.43 -4.05 1.99
C GLY A 29 -2.46 -4.99 2.61
N THR A 30 -2.03 -5.76 3.61
CA THR A 30 -2.93 -6.60 4.40
C THR A 30 -2.77 -6.24 5.88
N ILE A 31 -3.89 -5.91 6.51
CA ILE A 31 -4.00 -5.76 7.97
C ILE A 31 -4.28 -7.15 8.54
N THR A 32 -3.38 -7.67 9.37
CA THR A 32 -3.36 -9.09 9.71
C THR A 32 -4.21 -9.46 10.90
N ASP A 33 -4.59 -8.50 11.74
CA ASP A 33 -5.44 -8.75 12.90
C ASP A 33 -6.30 -7.52 13.26
N ALA A 34 -7.17 -7.71 14.27
CA ALA A 34 -8.05 -6.67 14.77
C ALA A 34 -7.32 -5.48 15.44
N SER A 35 -5.99 -5.54 15.61
CA SER A 35 -5.21 -4.41 16.13
C SER A 35 -5.00 -3.30 15.09
N GLY A 36 -5.37 -3.55 13.83
CA GLY A 36 -5.27 -2.55 12.77
C GLY A 36 -3.85 -2.37 12.23
N ARG A 37 -3.02 -3.39 12.36
CA ARG A 37 -1.61 -3.36 11.94
C ARG A 37 -1.31 -4.38 10.84
N THR A 38 -0.31 -4.06 10.03
CA THR A 38 0.31 -5.02 9.12
C THR A 38 1.09 -6.08 9.90
N LEU A 39 1.52 -7.17 9.24
CA LEU A 39 2.36 -8.20 9.86
C LEU A 39 3.65 -7.63 10.50
N SER A 40 4.19 -6.55 9.93
CA SER A 40 5.38 -5.86 10.43
C SER A 40 5.05 -4.76 11.46
N GLY A 41 3.82 -4.74 12.00
CA GLY A 41 3.38 -3.87 13.08
C GLY A 41 3.06 -2.43 12.67
N GLN A 42 3.02 -2.09 11.39
CA GLN A 42 2.71 -0.72 10.95
C GLN A 42 1.21 -0.44 10.99
N THR A 43 0.84 0.77 11.41
CA THR A 43 -0.51 1.30 11.20
C THR A 43 -0.73 1.59 9.72
N THR A 44 -1.99 1.75 9.33
CA THR A 44 -2.39 2.14 7.96
C THR A 44 -1.69 3.42 7.49
N GLU A 45 -1.64 4.45 8.34
CA GLU A 45 -0.94 5.71 8.03
C GLU A 45 0.57 5.52 7.91
N ALA A 46 1.19 4.75 8.80
CA ALA A 46 2.62 4.47 8.72
C ALA A 46 2.98 3.70 7.45
N PHE A 47 2.09 2.81 7.00
CA PHE A 47 2.26 2.05 5.75
C PHE A 47 2.18 2.97 4.52
N TRP A 48 1.18 3.86 4.47
CA TRP A 48 1.07 4.90 3.44
C TRP A 48 2.32 5.80 3.39
N ASN A 49 2.70 6.40 4.52
CA ASN A 49 3.85 7.30 4.60
C ASN A 49 5.17 6.60 4.21
N SER A 50 5.27 5.29 4.43
CA SER A 50 6.44 4.52 4.03
C SER A 50 6.58 4.33 2.52
N LEU A 51 5.50 4.48 1.75
CA LEU A 51 5.42 4.09 0.33
C LEU A 51 4.87 5.19 -0.59
N SER A 52 4.32 6.28 -0.06
CA SER A 52 3.71 7.37 -0.84
C SER A 52 4.66 8.04 -1.85
N HIS A 53 5.96 8.07 -1.53
CA HIS A 53 7.02 8.61 -2.39
C HIS A 53 7.06 8.01 -3.81
N ILE A 54 6.45 6.83 -4.02
CA ILE A 54 6.43 6.17 -5.33
C ILE A 54 5.30 6.67 -6.25
N ARG A 55 4.39 7.52 -5.73
CA ARG A 55 3.21 8.06 -6.41
C ARG A 55 2.41 6.96 -7.14
N PRO A 56 1.84 5.99 -6.39
CA PRO A 56 1.11 4.90 -6.99
C PRO A 56 -0.20 5.40 -7.61
N LEU A 57 -0.73 4.66 -8.58
CA LEU A 57 -2.08 4.91 -9.14
C LEU A 57 -3.16 4.67 -8.09
N SER A 58 -2.96 3.67 -7.22
CA SER A 58 -3.85 3.41 -6.10
C SER A 58 -3.11 2.79 -4.93
N PHE A 59 -3.66 3.02 -3.73
CA PHE A 59 -3.14 2.48 -2.48
C PHE A 59 -4.30 1.93 -1.63
N GLY A 60 -4.17 0.68 -1.21
CA GLY A 60 -5.32 -0.04 -0.68
C GLY A 60 -5.03 -1.15 0.30
N LEU A 61 -6.08 -1.86 0.68
CA LEU A 61 -6.03 -3.02 1.57
C LEU A 61 -6.79 -4.22 0.99
N ASN A 62 -6.23 -5.42 1.15
CA ASN A 62 -6.85 -6.66 0.72
C ASN A 62 -6.67 -7.78 1.75
N CYS A 63 -7.55 -8.79 1.65
CA CYS A 63 -7.51 -10.02 2.45
C CYS A 63 -7.67 -9.80 3.96
N ALA A 64 -7.53 -10.91 4.72
CA ALA A 64 -7.51 -11.07 6.18
C ALA A 64 -8.74 -10.61 6.97
N LEU A 65 -9.31 -9.46 6.65
CA LEU A 65 -10.47 -8.88 7.30
C LEU A 65 -11.67 -8.86 6.35
N GLY A 66 -12.87 -9.04 6.90
CA GLY A 66 -14.11 -8.85 6.12
C GLY A 66 -14.33 -7.39 5.75
N ALA A 67 -15.17 -7.13 4.75
CA ALA A 67 -15.43 -5.77 4.23
C ALA A 67 -15.82 -4.76 5.34
N THR A 68 -16.70 -5.16 6.26
CA THR A 68 -17.11 -4.31 7.40
C THR A 68 -15.94 -3.96 8.32
N GLN A 69 -15.01 -4.91 8.53
CA GLN A 69 -13.84 -4.72 9.38
C GLN A 69 -12.75 -3.89 8.70
N LEU A 70 -12.66 -3.94 7.36
CA LEU A 70 -11.72 -3.14 6.57
C LEU A 70 -12.14 -1.67 6.44
N ARG A 71 -13.44 -1.38 6.46
CA ARG A 71 -14.01 -0.04 6.26
C ARG A 71 -13.33 1.09 7.05
N PRO A 72 -13.05 0.97 8.38
CA PRO A 72 -12.36 2.04 9.11
C PRO A 72 -10.95 2.33 8.57
N TYR A 73 -10.20 1.30 8.16
CA TYR A 73 -8.84 1.47 7.63
C TYR A 73 -8.84 2.05 6.22
N ILE A 74 -9.81 1.65 5.39
CA ILE A 74 -10.04 2.26 4.07
C ILE A 74 -10.42 3.74 4.22
N ALA A 75 -11.29 4.08 5.18
CA ALA A 75 -11.65 5.47 5.45
C ALA A 75 -10.45 6.31 5.91
N GLU A 76 -9.56 5.73 6.73
CA GLU A 76 -8.33 6.40 7.13
C GLU A 76 -7.37 6.60 5.95
N LEU A 77 -7.18 5.61 5.08
CA LEU A 77 -6.43 5.79 3.83
C LEU A 77 -7.01 6.90 2.96
N ALA A 78 -8.34 6.92 2.77
CA ALA A 78 -9.02 7.93 1.97
C ALA A 78 -8.86 9.35 2.53
N ARG A 79 -8.57 9.50 3.83
CA ARG A 79 -8.32 10.79 4.47
C ARG A 79 -6.89 11.30 4.24
N ILE A 80 -5.91 10.41 4.13
CA ILE A 80 -4.46 10.76 4.13
C ILE A 80 -3.78 10.57 2.78
N ALA A 81 -4.32 9.71 1.92
CA ALA A 81 -3.71 9.39 0.63
C ALA A 81 -4.08 10.43 -0.42
N ASP A 82 -3.10 10.80 -1.24
CA ASP A 82 -3.27 11.73 -2.38
C ASP A 82 -3.50 10.98 -3.71
N THR A 83 -3.93 9.72 -3.63
CA THR A 83 -4.16 8.80 -4.76
C THR A 83 -5.48 8.04 -4.61
N HIS A 84 -5.85 7.22 -5.60
CA HIS A 84 -7.04 6.38 -5.50
C HIS A 84 -6.91 5.36 -4.36
N VAL A 85 -8.00 5.12 -3.63
CA VAL A 85 -8.03 4.16 -2.52
C VAL A 85 -8.89 2.95 -2.90
N SER A 86 -8.38 1.75 -2.60
CA SER A 86 -9.02 0.47 -2.93
C SER A 86 -9.11 -0.48 -1.73
#